data_AF-A0A973GVQ8-F1
#
_entry.id   AF-A0A973GVQ8-F1
#
_cell.length_a   1.000
_cell.length_b   1.000
_cell.length_c   1.000
_cell.angle_alpha   90.00
_cell.angle_beta   90.00
_cell.angle_gamma   90.00
#
_symmetry.space_group_name_H-M   'P 1'
#
loop_
_entity.id
_entity.type
_entity.pdbx_description
1 polymer ?
#
loop_
_entity_poly.entity_id
_entity_poly.type
_entity_poly.pdbx_seq_one_letter_code
_entity_poly.pdbx_strand_id
1 'polypeptide(L)'
;MTSASFMYYSTDPASTIQFAYPRIDLIDGTEPSIAELLANGPSVIKDLSPYSNHHLITGNPVIPYDKTKNGQLTFNGTAQTISKASALSGVSNRCTVVICYSTSDTYELWVRGSYNNSNYLAASYPGQGYYNANCGTPEYYVDTVRCYNPISEGYRNGLYHMFEAKNVDFSGWTSYEWFGYSGGFELVGSVAAILVYNRVLTADESKRNFAALRGRF
;
A
#
# COMPACT_ATOMS: atom_id res chain seq x y z
N MET A 1 -12.73 -32.89 -12.31
CA MET A 1 -11.69 -33.91 -12.07
C MET A 1 -11.60 -34.08 -10.56
N THR A 2 -12.04 -35.21 -10.02
CA THR A 2 -11.99 -35.48 -8.58
C THR A 2 -10.64 -36.10 -8.23
N SER A 3 -9.78 -35.34 -7.55
CA SER A 3 -8.54 -35.89 -6.97
C SER A 3 -8.87 -36.65 -5.68
N ALA A 4 -8.46 -37.91 -5.62
CA ALA A 4 -8.55 -38.75 -4.43
C ALA A 4 -7.14 -39.04 -3.91
N SER A 5 -6.92 -38.81 -2.61
CA SER A 5 -5.67 -39.12 -1.92
C SER A 5 -5.88 -40.34 -1.02
N PHE A 6 -5.03 -41.36 -1.14
CA PHE A 6 -5.12 -42.60 -0.38
C PHE A 6 -3.90 -42.77 0.54
N MET A 7 -4.11 -43.29 1.76
CA MET A 7 -3.06 -43.56 2.74
C MET A 7 -2.67 -45.04 2.67
N TYR A 8 -1.52 -45.37 2.05
CA TYR A 8 -1.16 -46.76 1.74
C TYR A 8 -0.42 -47.52 2.87
N TYR A 9 -0.17 -46.92 4.03
CA TYR A 9 0.77 -47.50 5.02
C TYR A 9 0.36 -47.42 6.49
N SER A 10 -0.92 -47.22 6.84
CA SER A 10 -1.37 -47.33 8.24
C SER A 10 -2.33 -48.49 8.44
N THR A 11 -2.04 -49.31 9.44
CA THR A 11 -2.95 -50.33 9.99
C THR A 11 -3.75 -49.80 11.18
N ASP A 12 -3.46 -48.58 11.64
CA ASP A 12 -4.17 -47.93 12.73
C ASP A 12 -5.40 -47.18 12.21
N PRO A 13 -6.62 -47.62 12.58
CA PRO A 13 -7.86 -46.99 12.12
C PRO A 13 -8.07 -45.56 12.66
N ALA A 14 -7.26 -45.10 13.61
CA ALA A 14 -7.29 -43.72 14.11
C ALA A 14 -6.42 -42.75 13.28
N SER A 15 -5.62 -43.24 12.33
CA SER A 15 -4.76 -42.38 11.51
C SER A 15 -5.57 -41.54 10.52
N THR A 16 -5.39 -40.22 10.57
CA THR A 16 -6.02 -39.27 9.64
C THR A 16 -4.99 -38.62 8.73
N ILE A 17 -5.31 -38.43 7.44
CA ILE A 17 -4.53 -37.54 6.58
C ILE A 17 -4.83 -36.10 7.00
N GLN A 18 -3.79 -35.34 7.37
CA GLN A 18 -3.89 -33.91 7.63
C GLN A 18 -2.97 -33.15 6.68
N PHE A 19 -3.50 -32.12 6.02
CA PHE A 19 -2.67 -31.22 5.23
C PHE A 19 -1.97 -30.24 6.17
N ALA A 20 -0.63 -30.30 6.22
CA ALA A 20 0.15 -29.23 6.79
C ALA A 20 0.27 -28.11 5.74
N TYR A 21 -0.44 -27.00 5.95
CA TYR A 21 -0.47 -25.82 5.08
C TYR A 21 -1.10 -26.06 3.69
N PRO A 22 -2.37 -26.48 3.59
CA PRO A 22 -3.03 -26.62 2.29
C PRO A 22 -3.14 -25.28 1.59
N ARG A 23 -2.82 -25.25 0.30
CA ARG A 23 -3.08 -24.12 -0.60
C ARG A 23 -4.04 -24.57 -1.68
N ILE A 24 -4.99 -23.69 -2.03
CA ILE A 24 -5.89 -23.88 -3.15
C ILE A 24 -5.61 -22.73 -4.11
N ASP A 25 -5.00 -23.04 -5.25
CA ASP A 25 -4.66 -22.08 -6.29
C ASP A 25 -5.51 -22.29 -7.53
N LEU A 26 -5.92 -21.18 -8.13
CA LEU A 26 -6.45 -21.19 -9.48
C LEU A 26 -5.28 -21.38 -10.45
N ILE A 27 -5.31 -22.47 -11.23
CA ILE A 27 -4.28 -22.80 -12.22
C ILE A 27 -4.81 -22.41 -13.59
N ASP A 28 -4.58 -21.16 -13.97
CA ASP A 28 -5.06 -20.57 -15.23
C ASP A 28 -3.91 -20.00 -16.09
N GLY A 29 -2.66 -20.27 -15.72
CA GLY A 29 -1.46 -19.75 -16.36
C GLY A 29 -1.01 -18.40 -15.81
N THR A 30 -1.72 -17.86 -14.82
CA THR A 30 -1.33 -16.63 -14.09
C THR A 30 -0.80 -16.91 -12.68
N GLU A 31 -0.75 -18.18 -12.27
CA GLU A 31 -0.19 -18.58 -10.99
C GLU A 31 1.31 -18.25 -10.86
N PRO A 32 1.81 -17.90 -9.66
CA PRO A 32 3.24 -17.69 -9.46
C PRO A 32 4.04 -18.98 -9.74
N SER A 33 5.07 -18.87 -10.57
CA SER A 33 5.99 -19.97 -10.84
C SER A 33 6.71 -20.45 -9.58
N ILE A 34 7.21 -21.69 -9.60
CA ILE A 34 8.00 -22.26 -8.49
C ILE A 34 9.22 -21.38 -8.18
N ALA A 35 9.87 -20.83 -9.20
CA ALA A 35 10.97 -19.89 -9.02
C ALA A 35 10.53 -18.59 -8.34
N GLU A 36 9.34 -18.08 -8.66
CA GLU A 36 8.76 -16.94 -7.96
C GLU A 36 8.39 -17.24 -6.50
N LEU A 37 7.90 -18.44 -6.19
CA LEU A 37 7.58 -18.83 -4.81
C LEU A 37 8.84 -18.98 -3.95
N LEU A 38 9.96 -19.38 -4.55
CA LEU A 38 11.23 -19.57 -3.86
C LEU A 38 12.06 -18.27 -3.76
N ALA A 39 11.95 -17.38 -4.75
CA ALA A 39 12.71 -16.14 -4.80
C ALA A 39 12.04 -14.98 -4.04
N ASN A 40 10.71 -14.99 -3.93
CA ASN A 40 9.95 -13.85 -3.42
C ASN A 40 9.43 -14.10 -2.00
N GLY A 41 10.33 -13.98 -1.02
CA GLY A 41 9.93 -13.74 0.37
C GLY A 41 9.06 -12.48 0.51
N PRO A 42 8.58 -12.14 1.73
CA PRO A 42 7.62 -11.04 2.01
C PRO A 42 8.09 -9.61 1.65
N SER A 43 9.18 -9.44 0.90
CA SER A 43 9.85 -8.17 0.60
C SER A 43 9.44 -7.52 -0.73
N VAL A 44 8.45 -8.05 -1.46
CA VAL A 44 7.98 -7.47 -2.73
C VAL A 44 6.44 -7.38 -2.74
N ILE A 45 5.91 -6.19 -3.03
CA ILE A 45 4.48 -6.00 -3.35
C ILE A 45 4.32 -6.24 -4.85
N LYS A 46 3.70 -7.37 -5.20
CA LYS A 46 3.46 -7.72 -6.61
C LYS A 46 2.23 -6.97 -7.13
N ASP A 47 2.46 -6.21 -8.19
CA ASP A 47 1.40 -5.72 -9.07
C ASP A 47 0.87 -6.88 -9.92
N LEU A 48 -0.43 -7.18 -9.82
CA LEU A 48 -1.07 -8.24 -10.60
C LEU A 48 -1.54 -7.77 -11.99
N SER A 49 -1.29 -6.51 -12.35
CA SER A 49 -1.54 -6.00 -13.70
C SER A 49 -0.50 -6.53 -14.71
N PRO A 50 -0.76 -6.46 -16.03
CA PRO A 50 0.21 -6.88 -17.05
C PRO A 50 1.42 -5.96 -17.18
N TYR A 51 1.50 -4.89 -16.37
CA TYR A 51 2.51 -3.83 -16.51
C TYR A 51 3.70 -3.96 -15.55
N SER A 52 3.77 -5.03 -14.76
CA SER A 52 4.92 -5.32 -13.88
C SER A 52 5.33 -4.14 -12.97
N ASN A 53 4.36 -3.42 -12.41
CA ASN A 53 4.64 -2.30 -11.48
C ASN A 53 4.94 -2.79 -10.05
N HIS A 54 5.71 -3.86 -9.93
CA HIS A 54 6.08 -4.41 -8.62
C HIS A 54 6.87 -3.37 -7.81
N HIS A 55 6.63 -3.36 -6.50
CA HIS A 55 7.34 -2.49 -5.57
C HIS A 55 8.19 -3.34 -4.62
N LEU A 56 9.36 -2.82 -4.25
CA LEU A 56 10.24 -3.41 -3.28
C LEU A 56 9.93 -2.86 -1.89
N ILE A 57 9.84 -3.75 -0.91
CA ILE A 57 9.75 -3.41 0.51
C ILE A 57 11.16 -3.47 1.09
N THR A 58 11.59 -2.37 1.70
CA THR A 58 12.90 -2.24 2.34
C THR A 58 12.75 -2.00 3.83
N GLY A 59 13.73 -2.43 4.63
CA GLY A 59 13.76 -2.18 6.08
C GLY A 59 12.90 -3.14 6.92
N ASN A 60 12.36 -4.19 6.31
CA ASN A 60 11.57 -5.24 6.97
C ASN A 60 10.41 -4.71 7.84
N PRO A 61 9.48 -3.89 7.28
CA PRO A 61 8.23 -3.59 7.96
C PRO A 61 7.47 -4.88 8.30
N VAL A 62 6.71 -4.85 9.39
CA VAL A 62 6.04 -6.03 9.92
C VAL A 62 4.76 -6.28 9.13
N ILE A 63 4.61 -7.50 8.60
CA ILE A 63 3.31 -8.01 8.13
C ILE A 63 2.68 -8.74 9.33
N PRO A 64 1.63 -8.20 9.96
CA PRO A 64 1.03 -8.85 11.11
C PRO A 64 0.42 -10.21 10.70
N TYR A 65 0.72 -11.26 11.48
CA TYR A 65 0.12 -12.59 11.29
C TYR A 65 -1.35 -12.66 11.73
N ASP A 66 -1.88 -11.60 12.33
CA ASP A 66 -3.22 -11.54 12.88
C ASP A 66 -4.29 -11.47 11.76
N LYS A 67 -5.17 -12.48 11.72
CA LYS A 67 -6.30 -12.59 10.78
C LYS A 67 -7.29 -11.42 10.88
N THR A 68 -7.26 -10.65 11.97
CA THR A 68 -8.07 -9.44 12.15
C THR A 68 -7.44 -8.18 11.55
N LYS A 69 -6.15 -8.25 11.16
CA LYS A 69 -5.36 -7.12 10.62
C LYS A 69 -5.07 -7.23 9.12
N ASN A 70 -5.97 -7.91 8.40
CA ASN A 70 -6.11 -8.00 6.94
C ASN A 70 -4.98 -7.36 6.10
N GLY A 71 -3.88 -8.06 5.88
CA GLY A 71 -2.93 -7.73 4.80
C GLY A 71 -2.27 -6.34 4.85
N GLN A 72 -2.16 -5.72 6.03
CA GLN A 72 -1.47 -4.44 6.21
C GLN A 72 0.05 -4.59 6.33
N LEU A 73 0.79 -3.52 6.01
CA LEU A 73 2.21 -3.34 6.31
C LEU A 73 2.37 -2.36 7.46
N THR A 74 3.05 -2.78 8.54
CA THR A 74 3.28 -1.95 9.73
C THR A 74 4.70 -1.38 9.72
N PHE A 75 4.77 -0.06 9.73
CA PHE A 75 6.00 0.73 9.75
C PHE A 75 6.30 1.23 11.17
N ASN A 76 7.57 1.32 11.51
CA ASN A 76 8.04 1.65 12.87
C ASN A 76 8.79 2.98 12.97
N GLY A 77 8.72 3.83 11.95
CA GLY A 77 9.42 5.13 11.91
C GLY A 77 10.94 5.03 11.72
N THR A 78 11.45 3.88 11.30
CA THR A 78 12.86 3.73 10.89
C THR A 78 12.99 3.70 9.37
N ALA A 79 14.14 3.29 8.82
CA ALA A 79 14.41 3.22 7.38
C ALA A 79 13.59 2.12 6.65
N GLN A 80 12.26 2.21 6.71
CA GLN A 80 11.29 1.33 6.10
C GLN A 80 10.58 2.07 4.97
N THR A 81 10.48 1.44 3.80
CA THR A 81 9.86 2.07 2.63
C THR A 81 9.28 1.03 1.68
N ILE A 82 8.28 1.45 0.91
CA ILE A 82 7.84 0.76 -0.31
C ILE A 82 8.38 1.58 -1.47
N SER A 83 9.18 0.98 -2.34
CA SER A 83 9.89 1.71 -3.39
C SER A 83 9.71 1.11 -4.78
N LYS A 84 9.76 1.98 -5.79
CA LYS A 84 9.81 1.61 -7.21
C LYS A 84 10.86 2.48 -7.90
N ALA A 85 11.87 1.84 -8.48
CA ALA A 85 12.98 2.49 -9.17
C ALA A 85 12.68 2.85 -10.64
N SER A 86 11.41 3.02 -10.99
CA SER A 86 10.95 3.39 -12.33
C SER A 86 9.62 4.14 -12.28
N ALA A 87 9.28 4.82 -13.38
CA ALA A 87 7.97 5.43 -13.54
C ALA A 87 6.84 4.40 -13.35
N LEU A 88 5.76 4.76 -12.67
CA LEU A 88 4.54 3.96 -12.64
C LEU A 88 3.91 3.98 -14.04
N SER A 89 3.53 2.82 -14.57
CA SER A 89 2.94 2.73 -15.90
C SER A 89 1.64 3.55 -15.98
N GLY A 90 1.52 4.39 -17.01
CA GLY A 90 0.31 5.14 -17.31
C GLY A 90 0.06 6.39 -16.46
N VAL A 91 0.99 6.78 -15.57
CA VAL A 91 0.85 8.06 -14.84
C VAL A 91 0.86 9.26 -15.79
N SER A 92 0.19 10.32 -15.37
CA SER A 92 0.01 11.54 -16.12
C SER A 92 0.18 12.76 -15.21
N ASN A 93 -0.02 13.96 -15.77
CA ASN A 93 -0.06 15.20 -15.00
C ASN A 93 -1.41 15.43 -14.27
N ARG A 94 -2.31 14.44 -14.31
CA ARG A 94 -3.64 14.49 -13.70
C ARG A 94 -3.98 13.17 -13.01
N CYS A 95 -3.27 12.82 -11.95
CA CYS A 95 -3.50 11.60 -11.18
C CYS A 95 -4.34 11.82 -9.92
N THR A 96 -4.84 10.72 -9.35
CA THR A 96 -5.37 10.64 -7.98
C THR A 96 -4.61 9.58 -7.21
N VAL A 97 -4.12 9.92 -6.03
CA VAL A 97 -3.53 8.96 -5.09
C VAL A 97 -4.52 8.73 -3.95
N VAL A 98 -4.82 7.47 -3.64
CA VAL A 98 -5.63 7.08 -2.48
C VAL A 98 -4.80 6.16 -1.60
N ILE A 99 -4.74 6.45 -0.30
CA ILE A 99 -4.04 5.63 0.68
C ILE A 99 -5.00 5.33 1.84
N CYS A 100 -5.09 4.07 2.24
CA CYS A 100 -5.77 3.69 3.47
C CYS A 100 -4.73 3.25 4.50
N TYR A 101 -4.58 4.03 5.57
CA TYR A 101 -3.60 3.75 6.62
C TYR A 101 -4.04 4.33 7.97
N SER A 102 -3.44 3.82 9.04
CA SER A 102 -3.64 4.26 10.42
C SER A 102 -2.33 4.74 11.03
N THR A 103 -2.34 5.89 11.68
CA THR A 103 -1.16 6.41 12.38
C THR A 103 -1.55 7.40 13.47
N SER A 104 -0.72 7.50 14.50
CA SER A 104 -0.73 8.57 15.50
C SER A 104 0.42 9.57 15.32
N ASP A 105 1.23 9.40 14.28
CA ASP A 105 2.35 10.29 14.02
C ASP A 105 1.88 11.69 13.68
N THR A 106 2.68 12.65 14.13
CA THR A 106 2.45 14.06 13.89
C THR A 106 3.26 14.59 12.72
N TYR A 107 4.16 13.78 12.15
CA TYR A 107 4.92 14.08 10.94
C TYR A 107 4.59 13.06 9.87
N GLU A 108 4.59 13.47 8.60
CA GLU A 108 4.31 12.56 7.50
C GLU A 108 4.88 13.07 6.17
N LEU A 109 5.36 12.15 5.35
CA LEU A 109 5.53 12.32 3.91
C LEU A 109 4.99 11.06 3.20
N TRP A 110 4.00 11.20 2.30
CA TRP A 110 3.43 10.02 1.61
C TRP A 110 4.42 9.39 0.66
N VAL A 111 4.97 10.17 -0.26
CA VAL A 111 5.87 9.66 -1.30
C VAL A 111 6.85 10.72 -1.77
N ARG A 112 8.11 10.32 -1.90
CA ARG A 112 9.15 11.05 -2.62
C ARG A 112 9.32 10.48 -4.02
N GLY A 113 9.62 11.35 -4.97
CA GLY A 113 9.79 11.00 -6.37
C GLY A 113 11.21 11.19 -6.89
N SER A 114 11.58 10.42 -7.92
CA SER A 114 12.78 10.64 -8.75
C SER A 114 14.10 10.73 -7.96
N TYR A 115 14.17 10.09 -6.79
CA TYR A 115 15.28 10.19 -5.83
C TYR A 115 15.69 11.65 -5.52
N ASN A 116 14.72 12.57 -5.54
CA ASN A 116 14.94 14.00 -5.40
C ASN A 116 14.11 14.55 -4.23
N ASN A 117 14.78 15.19 -3.26
CA ASN A 117 14.13 15.77 -2.08
C ASN A 117 13.18 16.94 -2.41
N SER A 118 13.25 17.48 -3.62
CA SER A 118 12.32 18.50 -4.10
C SER A 118 11.07 17.92 -4.77
N ASN A 119 10.96 16.59 -4.91
CA ASN A 119 9.80 15.93 -5.51
C ASN A 119 9.07 15.12 -4.43
N TYR A 120 7.99 15.67 -3.88
CA TYR A 120 7.24 14.97 -2.83
C TYR A 120 5.76 15.36 -2.83
N LEU A 121 4.93 14.42 -2.39
CA LEU A 121 3.49 14.57 -2.24
C LEU A 121 3.11 14.44 -0.76
N ALA A 122 2.21 15.30 -0.30
CA ALA A 122 1.55 15.23 1.01
C ALA A 122 2.53 15.15 2.20
N ALA A 123 3.40 16.14 2.33
CA ALA A 123 4.15 16.33 3.57
C ALA A 123 3.31 17.13 4.59
N SER A 124 3.42 16.84 5.89
CA SER A 124 2.77 17.60 6.97
C SER A 124 3.51 17.43 8.30
N TYR A 125 3.39 18.42 9.19
CA TYR A 125 3.94 18.39 10.55
C TYR A 125 3.19 19.36 11.48
N PRO A 126 3.39 19.38 12.81
CA PRO A 126 2.66 20.28 13.70
C PRO A 126 2.80 21.75 13.31
N GLY A 127 1.66 22.42 13.10
CA GLY A 127 1.61 23.82 12.66
C GLY A 127 1.70 24.03 11.13
N GLN A 128 1.92 22.98 10.35
CA GLN A 128 1.96 23.02 8.89
C GLN A 128 0.98 22.00 8.30
N GLY A 129 -0.03 22.50 7.58
CA GLY A 129 -0.94 21.64 6.81
C GLY A 129 -0.25 20.94 5.64
N TYR A 130 -0.99 20.20 4.83
CA TYR A 130 -0.43 19.51 3.69
C TYR A 130 0.30 20.47 2.74
N TYR A 131 1.53 20.10 2.38
CA TYR A 131 2.34 20.77 1.38
C TYR A 131 3.05 19.75 0.49
N ASN A 132 3.51 20.21 -0.66
CA ASN A 132 4.09 19.37 -1.70
C ASN A 132 5.04 20.17 -2.60
N ALA A 133 5.87 19.47 -3.37
CA ALA A 133 6.73 20.10 -4.38
C ALA A 133 6.86 19.21 -5.61
N ASN A 134 6.93 19.86 -6.78
CA ASN A 134 7.11 19.23 -8.10
C ASN A 134 6.15 18.07 -8.39
N CYS A 135 4.89 18.18 -7.94
CA CYS A 135 3.81 17.23 -8.24
C CYS A 135 2.47 17.93 -8.49
N GLY A 136 2.52 19.11 -9.12
CA GLY A 136 1.33 19.90 -9.45
C GLY A 136 0.76 20.65 -8.25
N THR A 137 -0.56 20.79 -8.23
CA THR A 137 -1.33 21.46 -7.16
C THR A 137 -2.35 20.50 -6.56
N PRO A 138 -1.91 19.52 -5.75
CA PRO A 138 -2.80 18.51 -5.22
C PRO A 138 -3.85 19.09 -4.27
N GLU A 139 -4.99 18.41 -4.25
CA GLU A 139 -6.11 18.69 -3.37
C GLU A 139 -6.32 17.49 -2.45
N TYR A 140 -6.26 17.72 -1.13
CA TYR A 140 -6.25 16.63 -0.15
C TYR A 140 -7.60 16.41 0.50
N TYR A 141 -7.95 15.15 0.71
CA TYR A 141 -9.19 14.70 1.31
C TYR A 141 -8.92 13.57 2.29
N VAL A 142 -9.71 13.52 3.36
CA VAL A 142 -9.76 12.39 4.29
C VAL A 142 -11.21 11.97 4.45
N ASP A 143 -11.49 10.69 4.25
CA ASP A 143 -12.84 10.12 4.30
C ASP A 143 -13.85 10.90 3.43
N THR A 144 -13.39 11.31 2.24
CA THR A 144 -14.12 12.13 1.24
C THR A 144 -14.38 13.59 1.63
N VAL A 145 -13.91 14.04 2.80
CA VAL A 145 -13.99 15.42 3.27
C VAL A 145 -12.70 16.16 2.94
N ARG A 146 -12.79 17.42 2.50
CA ARG A 146 -11.61 18.24 2.20
C ARG A 146 -10.76 18.40 3.47
N CYS A 147 -9.46 18.17 3.35
CA CYS A 147 -8.52 18.29 4.46
C CYS A 147 -7.39 19.25 4.10
N TYR A 148 -7.09 20.17 5.00
CA TYR A 148 -5.96 21.09 4.89
C TYR A 148 -4.83 20.70 5.82
N ASN A 149 -5.15 20.27 7.04
CA ASN A 149 -4.17 19.82 8.01
C ASN A 149 -4.69 18.58 8.76
N PRO A 150 -4.12 17.39 8.51
CA PRO A 150 -4.62 16.13 9.06
C PRO A 150 -4.45 16.04 10.58
N ILE A 151 -3.52 16.80 11.16
CA ILE A 151 -3.21 16.80 12.59
C ILE A 151 -4.26 17.63 13.33
N SER A 152 -4.45 18.90 12.93
CA SER A 152 -5.41 19.79 13.60
C SER A 152 -6.87 19.42 13.33
N GLU A 153 -7.13 18.72 12.22
CA GLU A 153 -8.46 18.20 11.89
C GLU A 153 -8.73 16.81 12.51
N GLY A 154 -7.76 16.24 13.25
CA GLY A 154 -7.98 15.07 14.11
C GLY A 154 -7.89 13.70 13.42
N TYR A 155 -7.33 13.63 12.21
CA TYR A 155 -7.17 12.38 11.46
C TYR A 155 -5.91 11.58 11.85
N ARG A 156 -5.07 12.11 12.75
CA ARG A 156 -3.90 11.43 13.35
C ARG A 156 -4.23 10.74 14.68
N ASN A 157 -5.31 9.98 14.69
CA ASN A 157 -5.91 9.43 15.91
C ASN A 157 -5.62 7.93 16.11
N GLY A 158 -4.75 7.33 15.28
CA GLY A 158 -4.44 5.90 15.31
C GLY A 158 -5.50 5.00 14.66
N LEU A 159 -6.58 5.55 14.10
CA LEU A 159 -7.59 4.80 13.36
C LEU A 159 -7.28 4.80 11.85
N TYR A 160 -7.88 3.84 11.14
CA TYR A 160 -7.81 3.81 9.68
C TYR A 160 -8.68 4.91 9.08
N HIS A 161 -8.08 5.67 8.17
CA HIS A 161 -8.77 6.65 7.35
C HIS A 161 -8.41 6.43 5.87
N MET A 162 -9.30 6.85 4.97
CA MET A 162 -9.01 6.92 3.54
C MET A 162 -8.52 8.32 3.22
N PHE A 163 -7.22 8.46 3.00
CA PHE A 163 -6.60 9.68 2.55
C PHE A 163 -6.52 9.71 1.02
N GLU A 164 -6.72 10.88 0.43
CA GLU A 164 -6.73 11.05 -1.02
C GLU A 164 -6.10 12.38 -1.43
N ALA A 165 -5.30 12.37 -2.50
CA ALA A 165 -4.76 13.55 -3.16
C ALA A 165 -5.18 13.55 -4.64
N LYS A 166 -5.89 14.58 -5.07
CA LYS A 166 -6.35 14.77 -6.46
C LYS A 166 -5.51 15.80 -7.19
N ASN A 167 -5.51 15.80 -8.53
CA ASN A 167 -4.71 16.72 -9.37
C ASN A 167 -3.18 16.58 -9.12
N VAL A 168 -2.72 15.35 -8.88
CA VAL A 168 -1.30 15.04 -8.70
C VAL A 168 -0.61 14.96 -10.07
N ASP A 169 0.53 15.62 -10.21
CA ASP A 169 1.39 15.47 -11.40
C ASP A 169 2.54 14.51 -11.13
N PHE A 170 2.49 13.34 -11.78
CA PHE A 170 3.56 12.34 -11.76
C PHE A 170 4.18 12.13 -13.13
N SER A 171 3.85 12.97 -14.13
CA SER A 171 4.30 12.78 -15.52
C SER A 171 5.82 12.80 -15.69
N GLY A 172 6.52 13.55 -14.85
CA GLY A 172 7.99 13.64 -14.85
C GLY A 172 8.69 12.72 -13.84
N TRP A 173 7.95 11.93 -13.04
CA TRP A 173 8.53 11.16 -11.95
C TRP A 173 9.10 9.82 -12.41
N THR A 174 10.37 9.56 -12.09
CA THR A 174 11.10 8.35 -12.53
C THR A 174 11.30 7.30 -11.43
N SER A 175 10.92 7.59 -10.19
CA SER A 175 10.90 6.64 -9.08
C SER A 175 9.91 7.09 -8.02
N TYR A 176 9.55 6.19 -7.11
CA TYR A 176 8.60 6.41 -6.02
C TYR A 176 9.12 5.75 -4.75
N GLU A 177 9.15 6.49 -3.65
CA GLU A 177 9.56 6.04 -2.34
C GLU A 177 8.48 6.41 -1.34
N TRP A 178 7.58 5.47 -1.10
CA TRP A 178 6.45 5.64 -0.19
C TRP A 178 6.92 5.47 1.25
N PHE A 179 6.54 6.43 2.09
CA PHE A 179 6.85 6.50 3.52
C PHE A 179 8.34 6.44 3.88
N GLY A 180 9.21 6.61 2.89
CA GLY A 180 10.66 6.59 3.04
C GLY A 180 11.23 8.01 2.96
N TYR A 181 11.56 8.59 4.11
CA TYR A 181 12.30 9.85 4.16
C TYR A 181 13.10 9.96 5.45
N SER A 182 14.43 9.94 5.36
CA SER A 182 15.29 10.14 6.54
C SER A 182 15.16 11.58 7.06
N GLY A 183 14.71 11.74 8.31
CA GLY A 183 14.63 13.06 8.94
C GLY A 183 13.39 13.34 9.79
N GLY A 184 12.67 12.30 10.22
CA GLY A 184 11.50 12.40 11.09
C GLY A 184 10.17 12.44 10.35
N PHE A 185 10.15 12.12 9.05
CA PHE A 185 8.93 12.03 8.23
C PHE A 185 8.61 10.58 7.83
N GLU A 186 9.42 9.63 8.30
CA GLU A 186 9.14 8.19 8.22
C GLU A 186 7.84 7.87 8.96
N LEU A 187 7.06 6.94 8.41
CA LEU A 187 5.80 6.54 9.02
C LEU A 187 6.03 5.58 10.19
N VAL A 188 5.42 5.85 11.34
CA VAL A 188 5.00 4.89 12.35
C VAL A 188 3.50 4.68 12.17
N GLY A 189 3.11 3.50 11.69
CA GLY A 189 1.72 3.29 11.33
C GLY A 189 1.51 2.01 10.54
N SER A 190 0.28 1.80 10.09
CA SER A 190 -0.09 0.61 9.30
C SER A 190 -0.74 1.02 8.00
N VAL A 191 -0.21 0.55 6.88
CA VAL A 191 -0.69 0.85 5.52
C VAL A 191 -1.41 -0.37 4.98
N ALA A 192 -2.68 -0.20 4.62
CA ALA A 192 -3.53 -1.27 4.11
C ALA A 192 -3.70 -1.21 2.58
N ALA A 193 -3.63 -0.02 1.99
CA ALA A 193 -3.73 0.14 0.54
C ALA A 193 -3.05 1.42 0.04
N ILE A 194 -2.48 1.34 -1.16
CA ILE A 194 -2.03 2.48 -1.97
C ILE A 194 -2.60 2.27 -3.38
N LEU A 195 -3.36 3.22 -3.88
CA LEU A 195 -3.98 3.19 -5.21
C LEU A 195 -3.58 4.46 -5.95
N VAL A 196 -3.09 4.31 -7.18
CA VAL A 196 -2.74 5.44 -8.06
C VAL A 196 -3.58 5.34 -9.32
N TYR A 197 -4.47 6.31 -9.50
CA TYR A 197 -5.30 6.45 -10.69
C TYR A 197 -4.64 7.42 -11.65
N ASN A 198 -4.56 7.06 -12.94
CA ASN A 198 -4.01 7.91 -14.01
C ASN A 198 -4.92 9.08 -14.43
N ARG A 199 -5.94 9.36 -13.63
CA ARG A 199 -6.95 10.41 -13.83
C ARG A 199 -7.37 11.00 -12.49
N VAL A 200 -7.99 12.17 -12.55
CA VAL A 200 -8.68 12.74 -11.39
C VAL A 200 -9.99 12.00 -11.17
N LEU A 201 -10.19 11.46 -9.96
CA LEU A 201 -11.45 10.84 -9.57
C LEU A 201 -12.51 11.90 -9.29
N THR A 202 -13.75 11.61 -9.68
CA THR A 202 -14.93 12.37 -9.26
C THR A 202 -15.23 12.15 -7.77
N ALA A 203 -16.04 13.01 -7.16
CA ALA A 203 -16.45 12.84 -5.77
C ALA A 203 -17.20 11.51 -5.53
N ASP A 204 -18.04 11.08 -6.47
CA ASP A 204 -18.78 9.83 -6.35
C ASP A 204 -17.88 8.60 -6.48
N GLU A 205 -16.83 8.67 -7.29
CA GLU A 205 -15.80 7.61 -7.33
C GLU A 205 -15.04 7.50 -6.02
N SER A 206 -14.65 8.63 -5.43
CA SER A 206 -14.00 8.64 -4.10
C SER A 206 -14.93 8.06 -3.03
N LYS A 207 -16.24 8.35 -3.07
CA LYS A 207 -17.23 7.73 -2.16
C LYS A 207 -17.33 6.22 -2.35
N ARG A 208 -17.27 5.72 -3.59
CA ARG A 208 -17.26 4.27 -3.87
C ARG A 208 -15.99 3.62 -3.31
N ASN A 209 -14.83 4.24 -3.48
CA ASN A 209 -13.59 3.78 -2.87
C ASN A 209 -13.69 3.75 -1.35
N PHE A 210 -14.19 4.83 -0.74
CA PHE A 210 -14.36 4.91 0.71
C PHE A 210 -15.28 3.80 1.22
N ALA A 211 -16.43 3.59 0.58
CA ALA A 211 -17.35 2.52 0.94
C ALA A 211 -16.73 1.11 0.80
N ALA A 212 -15.91 0.89 -0.22
CA ALA A 212 -15.22 -0.38 -0.46
C ALA A 212 -14.07 -0.65 0.52
N LEU A 213 -13.38 0.40 0.97
CA LEU A 213 -12.20 0.28 1.85
C LEU A 213 -12.56 0.30 3.33
N ARG A 214 -13.52 1.12 3.77
CA ARG A 214 -13.88 1.32 5.19
C ARG A 214 -14.42 0.07 5.91
N GLY A 215 -14.88 -0.94 5.17
CA GLY A 215 -15.39 -2.19 5.73
C GLY A 215 -14.33 -3.30 5.82
N ARG A 216 -13.10 -3.03 5.36
CA ARG A 216 -12.03 -4.02 5.27
C ARG A 216 -10.97 -3.85 6.35
N PHE A 217 -10.86 -2.66 6.95
CA PHE A 217 -9.81 -2.24 7.89
C PHE A 217 -10.39 -1.41 9.03
#